data_AF-A0AAF1K556-F1
#
_entry.id   AF-A0AAF1K556-F1
#
_cell.length_a   1.000
_cell.length_b   1.000
_cell.length_c   1.000
_cell.angle_alpha   90.00
_cell.angle_beta   90.00
_cell.angle_gamma   90.00
#
_symmetry.space_group_name_H-M   'P 1'
#
loop_
_entity.id
_entity.type
_entity.pdbx_description
1 polymer ?
#
loop_
_entity_poly.entity_id
_entity_poly.type
_entity_poly.pdbx_seq_one_letter_code
_entity_poly.pdbx_strand_id
1 'polypeptide(L)' 'MDKRSGKAALWLLVIPYIGLLWVPFYNFRDPVLFGFPFFYWYQLLWVPLTALLTYIAYRSTRHDD' A
#
# COMPACT_ATOMS: atom_id res chain seq x y z
N MET A 1 -26.83 9.80 6.05
CA MET A 1 -25.47 10.35 6.24
C MET A 1 -24.54 9.16 6.43
N ASP A 2 -23.65 8.96 5.47
CA ASP A 2 -23.12 7.66 5.06
C ASP A 2 -22.12 7.03 6.03
N LYS A 3 -22.59 6.10 6.88
CA LYS A 3 -21.77 5.07 7.57
C LYS A 3 -20.98 4.14 6.62
N ARG A 4 -20.97 4.42 5.31
CA ARG A 4 -20.19 3.69 4.30
C ARG A 4 -18.71 4.10 4.31
N SER A 5 -18.37 5.28 4.83
CA SER A 5 -17.02 5.85 4.72
C SER A 5 -15.95 5.04 5.47
N GLY A 6 -16.19 4.66 6.73
CA GLY A 6 -15.24 3.84 7.50
C GLY A 6 -15.06 2.42 6.96
N LYS A 7 -16.09 1.83 6.33
CA LYS A 7 -15.97 0.55 5.62
C LYS A 7 -15.27 0.68 4.27
N ALA A 8 -15.45 1.80 3.57
CA ALA A 8 -14.74 2.11 2.33
C ALA A 8 -13.23 2.22 2.57
N ALA A 9 -12.82 2.78 3.71
CA ALA A 9 -11.42 2.90 4.09
C ALA A 9 -10.69 1.55 4.24
N LEU A 10 -11.40 0.47 4.62
CA LEU A 10 -10.83 -0.87 4.69
C LEU A 10 -10.41 -1.42 3.31
N TRP A 11 -11.04 -0.95 2.23
CA TRP A 11 -10.65 -1.35 0.88
C TRP A 11 -9.26 -0.83 0.48
N LEU A 12 -8.74 0.22 1.13
CA LEU A 12 -7.35 0.67 0.90
C LEU A 12 -6.32 -0.39 1.31
N LEU A 13 -6.67 -1.32 2.20
CA LEU A 13 -5.77 -2.39 2.63
C LEU A 13 -5.60 -3.48 1.55
N VAL A 14 -6.44 -3.49 0.51
CA VAL A 14 -6.30 -4.42 -0.63
C VAL A 14 -5.20 -3.95 -1.61
N ILE A 15 -4.90 -2.65 -1.63
CA ILE A 15 -3.89 -2.04 -2.51
C ILE A 15 -2.50 -2.72 -2.38
N PRO A 16 -1.94 -2.94 -1.17
CA PRO A 16 -0.66 -3.63 -1.05
C PRO A 16 -0.67 -5.08 -1.52
N TYR A 17 -1.80 -5.79 -1.36
CA TYR A 17 -1.91 -7.14 -1.90
C TYR A 17 -1.84 -7.14 -3.42
N ILE A 18 -2.56 -6.23 -4.09
CA ILE A 18 -2.51 -6.11 -5.55
C ILE A 18 -1.10 -5.71 -6.02
N GLY A 19 -0.47 -4.76 -5.32
CA GLY A 19 0.90 -4.32 -5.62
C GLY A 19 1.96 -5.39 -5.45
N LEU A 20 1.79 -6.31 -4.50
CA LEU A 20 2.73 -7.41 -4.22
C LEU A 20 2.39 -8.72 -4.95
N LEU A 21 1.17 -8.89 -5.48
CA LEU A 21 0.80 -10.06 -6.27
C LEU A 21 1.09 -9.89 -7.76
N TRP A 22 1.28 -8.66 -8.24
CA TRP A 22 1.61 -8.36 -9.63
C TRP A 22 3.11 -8.55 -9.92
N VAL A 23 3.61 -9.77 -9.71
CA VAL A 23 5.01 -10.17 -9.90
C VAL A 23 5.64 -9.65 -11.21
N PRO A 24 5.01 -9.74 -12.40
CA PRO A 24 5.65 -9.26 -13.62
C PRO A 24 5.78 -7.73 -13.70
N PHE A 25 5.15 -6.95 -12.81
CA PHE A 25 5.22 -5.49 -12.82
C PHE A 25 6.47 -4.94 -12.13
N TYR A 26 7.02 -5.69 -11.18
CA TYR A 26 8.20 -5.26 -10.41
C TYR A 26 9.36 -6.25 -10.45
N ASN A 27 9.24 -7.34 -11.19
CA ASN A 27 10.35 -8.23 -11.51
C ASN A 27 11.24 -7.67 -12.64
N PHE A 28 11.58 -6.38 -12.54
CA PHE A 28 12.55 -5.72 -13.41
C PHE A 28 13.81 -5.44 -12.62
N ARG A 29 14.95 -5.44 -13.30
CA ARG A 29 16.22 -5.04 -12.69
C ARG A 29 16.34 -3.51 -12.65
N ASP A 30 15.87 -2.88 -13.73
CA ASP A 30 15.89 -1.44 -13.94
C ASP A 30 14.51 -0.82 -13.68
N PRO A 31 14.46 0.40 -13.12
CA PRO A 31 15.58 1.27 -12.74
C PRO A 31 16.26 0.86 -11.42
N VAL A 32 17.59 0.92 -11.42
CA VAL A 32 18.42 0.77 -10.23
C VAL A 32 18.51 2.13 -9.51
N LEU A 33 18.08 2.19 -8.25
CA LEU A 33 18.19 3.37 -7.40
C LEU A 33 19.26 3.14 -6.35
N PHE A 34 20.28 4.02 -6.28
CA PHE A 34 21.37 3.93 -5.29
C PHE A 34 22.09 2.57 -5.27
N GLY A 35 22.12 1.84 -6.39
CA GLY A 35 22.68 0.49 -6.49
C GLY A 35 21.71 -0.65 -6.12
N PHE A 36 20.47 -0.33 -5.71
CA PHE A 36 19.41 -1.30 -5.47
C PHE A 36 18.54 -1.52 -6.71
N PRO A 37 18.39 -2.77 -7.19
CA PRO A 37 17.47 -3.10 -8.27
C PRO A 37 16.01 -2.76 -7.95
N PHE A 38 15.19 -2.56 -8.99
CA PHE A 38 13.77 -2.21 -8.88
C PHE A 38 12.99 -3.09 -7.90
N PHE A 39 13.16 -4.40 -8.02
CA PHE A 39 12.55 -5.39 -7.14
C PHE A 39 12.68 -5.06 -5.64
N TYR A 40 13.88 -4.67 -5.19
CA TYR A 40 14.17 -4.49 -3.77
C TYR A 40 13.65 -3.15 -3.25
N TRP A 41 13.93 -2.05 -3.96
CA TRP A 41 13.51 -0.74 -3.48
C TRP A 41 11.98 -0.59 -3.56
N TYR A 42 11.34 -1.25 -4.53
CA TYR A 42 9.89 -1.29 -4.64
C TYR A 42 9.26 -1.95 -3.40
N GLN A 43 9.76 -3.12 -2.97
CA GLN A 43 9.32 -3.78 -1.74
C GLN A 43 9.57 -2.92 -0.50
N LEU A 44 10.72 -2.25 -0.44
CA LEU A 44 11.04 -1.35 0.67
C LEU A 44 10.07 -0.16 0.72
N LEU A 45 9.67 0.39 -0.42
CA LEU A 45 8.70 1.49 -0.52
C LEU A 45 7.30 1.07 -0.08
N TRP A 46 6.93 -0.20 -0.25
CA TRP A 46 5.67 -0.74 0.26
C TRP A 46 5.58 -0.75 1.79
N VAL A 47 6.70 -0.81 2.52
CA VAL A 47 6.71 -0.78 4.00
C VAL A 47 6.10 0.52 4.57
N PRO A 48 6.62 1.72 4.25
CA PRO A 48 6.01 2.97 4.71
C PRO A 48 4.63 3.21 4.06
N LEU A 49 4.43 2.77 2.81
CA LEU A 49 3.14 2.95 2.13
C LEU A 49 2.03 2.16 2.83
N THR A 50 2.26 0.89 3.16
CA THR A 50 1.31 0.06 3.91
C THR A 50 1.03 0.60 5.31
N ALA A 51 2.06 1.10 6.00
CA ALA A 51 1.91 1.74 7.29
C ALA A 51 1.02 3.00 7.19
N LEU A 52 1.22 3.83 6.16
CA LEU A 52 0.41 5.02 5.90
C LEU A 52 -1.04 4.65 5.57
N LEU A 53 -1.26 3.67 4.69
CA LEU A 53 -2.59 3.18 4.33
C LEU A 53 -3.33 2.64 5.57
N THR A 54 -2.64 1.86 6.41
CA THR A 54 -3.18 1.36 7.67
C THR A 54 -3.51 2.49 8.65
N TYR A 55 -2.65 3.50 8.74
CA TYR A 55 -2.89 4.68 9.58
C TYR A 55 -4.12 5.47 9.12
N ILE A 56 -4.28 5.69 7.81
CA ILE A 56 -5.44 6.37 7.22
C ILE A 56 -6.72 5.54 7.47
N ALA A 57 -6.66 4.23 7.23
CA ALA A 57 -7.79 3.33 7.50
C ALA A 57 -8.19 3.38 8.97
N TYR A 58 -7.22 3.26 9.88
CA TYR A 58 -7.44 3.34 11.33
C TYR A 58 -8.08 4.67 11.75
N ARG A 59 -7.54 5.80 11.26
CA ARG A 59 -8.10 7.13 11.57
C ARG A 59 -9.53 7.28 11.03
N SER A 60 -9.79 6.77 9.83
CA SER A 60 -11.12 6.85 9.21
C SER A 60 -12.15 5.97 9.92
N THR A 61 -11.76 4.78 10.40
CA THR A 61 -12.67 3.92 11.19
C THR A 61 -12.93 4.52 12.57
N ARG A 62 -11.90 5.12 13.21
CA ARG A 62 -12.04 5.76 14.52
C ARG A 62 -12.91 7.03 14.50
N HIS A 63 -13.09 7.67 13.35
CA HIS A 63 -13.94 8.86 13.21
C HIS A 63 -15.43 8.50 13.04
N ASP A 64 -15.75 7.22 12.77
CA ASP A 64 -17.12 6.71 12.64
C ASP A 64 -17.67 6.12 13.96
N ASP A 65 -16.84 6.01 15.01
CA ASP A 65 -17.20 5.67 16.39
C ASP A 65 -17.49 6.94 17.23
#